data_AF-A0A8H9M670-F1
#
_entry.id   AF-A0A8H9M670-F1
#
_cell.length_a   1.000
_cell.length_b   1.000
_cell.length_c   1.000
_cell.angle_alpha   90.00
_cell.angle_beta   90.00
_cell.angle_gamma   90.00
#
_symmetry.space_group_name_H-M   'P 1'
#
loop_
_entity.id
_entity.type
_entity.pdbx_description
1 polymer ?
#
loop_
_entity_poly.entity_id
_entity_poly.type
_entity_poly.pdbx_seq_one_letter_code
_entity_poly.pdbx_strand_id
1 'polypeptide(L)'
;MLTEKLNTIEALKPLPGRGTPPATRRLIHKHNSELYCAALSTYFDGRRCHCYMTTTDFWVYASSLNDASEIKAKARIFGYKNIRTIKVKYSDGEPFITEFAVVVSVTSDLIIGEIAQKFFDILKPVFDDFKMSTLCTHGHYRRYSLTLSSMTEAMALQERIETILSGNDDDSKIKASVQVKRLEMDAFNVHVNFD
;
A
#
# COMPACT_ATOMS: atom_id res chain seq x y z
N MET A 1 -1.07 16.51 9.17
CA MET A 1 -0.36 15.31 8.63
C MET A 1 0.56 15.70 7.47
N LEU A 2 1.56 14.87 7.09
CA LEU A 2 2.49 15.19 5.99
C LEU A 2 1.75 15.52 4.67
N THR A 3 0.70 14.76 4.35
CA THR A 3 -0.16 14.98 3.18
C THR A 3 -0.74 16.40 3.12
N GLU A 4 -1.18 16.97 4.24
CA GLU A 4 -1.71 18.34 4.29
C GLU A 4 -0.63 19.37 3.96
N LYS A 5 0.56 19.21 4.55
CA LYS A 5 1.70 20.10 4.30
C LYS A 5 2.16 20.06 2.85
N LEU A 6 2.05 18.90 2.20
CA LEU A 6 2.41 18.75 0.79
C LEU A 6 1.36 19.40 -0.13
N ASN A 7 0.08 19.32 0.22
CA ASN A 7 -1.00 19.93 -0.56
C ASN A 7 -1.05 21.47 -0.48
N THR A 8 -0.30 22.09 0.44
CA THR A 8 -0.22 23.55 0.60
C THR A 8 0.98 24.19 -0.10
N ILE A 9 1.69 23.47 -0.98
CA ILE A 9 2.81 24.04 -1.74
C ILE A 9 2.26 25.08 -2.75
N GLU A 10 2.57 26.36 -2.55
CA GLU A 10 2.01 27.48 -3.33
C GLU A 10 2.31 27.40 -4.84
N ALA A 11 3.44 26.81 -5.22
CA ALA A 11 3.89 26.71 -6.62
C ALA A 11 3.23 25.57 -7.43
N LEU A 12 2.29 24.84 -6.84
CA LEU A 12 1.59 23.74 -7.51
C LEU A 12 0.69 24.25 -8.64
N LYS A 13 0.78 23.60 -9.79
CA LYS A 13 -0.14 23.84 -10.90
C LYS A 13 -1.45 23.07 -10.67
N PRO A 14 -2.60 23.62 -11.10
CA PRO A 14 -3.89 22.93 -10.96
C PRO A 14 -3.86 21.58 -11.69
N LEU A 15 -4.55 20.60 -11.12
CA LEU A 15 -4.66 19.27 -11.72
C LEU A 15 -5.42 19.37 -13.07
N PRO A 16 -4.97 18.64 -14.10
CA PRO A 16 -5.53 18.73 -15.45
C PRO A 16 -6.97 18.17 -15.47
N GLY A 17 -7.91 19.00 -15.91
CA GLY A 17 -9.31 18.61 -16.11
C GLY A 17 -9.55 17.85 -17.41
N ARG A 18 -10.80 17.41 -17.62
CA ARG A 18 -11.25 16.84 -18.91
C ARG A 18 -11.00 17.86 -20.04
N GLY A 19 -10.42 17.41 -21.15
CA GLY A 19 -10.09 18.25 -22.30
C GLY A 19 -8.67 18.83 -22.31
N THR A 20 -7.87 18.64 -21.25
CA THR A 20 -6.46 19.08 -21.24
C THR A 20 -5.63 18.28 -22.27
N PRO A 21 -4.92 18.94 -23.20
CA PRO A 21 -4.08 18.24 -24.17
C PRO A 21 -3.02 17.35 -23.51
N PRO A 22 -2.68 16.18 -24.09
CA PRO A 22 -1.71 15.25 -23.50
C PRO A 22 -0.33 15.86 -23.21
N ALA A 23 0.15 16.78 -24.07
CA ALA A 23 1.43 17.45 -23.87
C ALA A 23 1.42 18.37 -22.64
N THR A 24 0.39 19.21 -22.51
CA THR A 24 0.17 20.09 -21.35
C THR A 24 0.03 19.28 -20.06
N ARG A 25 -0.70 18.16 -20.14
CA ARG A 25 -0.85 17.22 -19.02
C ARG A 25 0.52 16.72 -18.55
N ARG A 26 1.38 16.21 -19.44
CA ARG A 26 2.73 15.75 -19.07
C ARG A 26 3.58 16.84 -18.42
N LEU A 27 3.51 18.08 -18.91
CA LEU A 27 4.26 19.20 -18.33
C LEU A 27 3.80 19.55 -16.91
N ILE A 28 2.49 19.58 -16.66
CA ILE A 28 1.93 19.79 -15.31
C ILE A 28 2.34 18.64 -14.38
N HIS A 29 2.27 17.40 -14.87
CA HIS A 29 2.66 16.24 -14.09
C HIS A 29 4.13 16.31 -13.67
N LYS A 30 5.03 16.62 -14.61
CA LYS A 30 6.46 16.76 -14.35
C LYS A 30 6.73 17.86 -13.32
N HIS A 31 6.18 19.05 -13.53
CA HIS A 31 6.32 20.20 -12.62
C HIS A 31 5.87 19.88 -11.20
N ASN A 32 4.65 19.36 -11.01
CA ASN A 32 4.13 19.05 -9.68
C ASN A 32 4.91 17.91 -9.03
N SER A 33 5.27 16.86 -9.79
CA SER A 33 6.06 15.73 -9.30
C SER A 33 7.42 16.19 -8.77
N GLU A 34 8.12 17.09 -9.47
CA GLU A 34 9.39 17.65 -9.03
C GLU A 34 9.28 18.39 -7.68
N LEU A 35 8.25 19.24 -7.52
CA LEU A 35 7.99 19.96 -6.26
C LEU A 35 7.69 19.01 -5.10
N TYR A 36 6.84 18.02 -5.32
CA TYR A 36 6.52 17.03 -4.30
C TYR A 36 7.74 16.18 -3.95
N CYS A 37 8.55 15.75 -4.92
CA CYS A 37 9.77 14.99 -4.67
C CYS A 37 10.77 15.78 -3.83
N ALA A 38 10.96 17.07 -4.11
CA ALA A 38 11.85 17.94 -3.34
C ALA A 38 11.35 18.12 -1.89
N ALA A 39 10.05 18.35 -1.70
CA ALA A 39 9.46 18.46 -0.38
C ALA A 39 9.57 17.15 0.41
N LEU A 40 9.18 16.02 -0.20
CA LEU A 40 9.30 14.68 0.39
C LEU A 40 10.75 14.37 0.77
N SER A 41 11.71 14.66 -0.11
CA SER A 41 13.13 14.46 0.17
C SER A 41 13.56 15.15 1.46
N THR A 42 13.10 16.38 1.69
CA THR A 42 13.36 17.11 2.96
C THR A 42 12.79 16.36 4.17
N TYR A 43 11.56 15.86 4.07
CA TYR A 43 10.93 15.08 5.14
C TYR A 43 11.55 13.69 5.34
N PHE A 44 12.31 13.18 4.38
CA PHE A 44 12.98 11.87 4.44
C PHE A 44 14.52 11.97 4.47
N ASP A 45 15.05 13.06 5.05
CA ASP A 45 16.49 13.29 5.29
C ASP A 45 17.34 13.35 4.01
N GLY A 46 16.83 14.04 2.99
CA GLY A 46 17.54 14.23 1.71
C GLY A 46 17.49 13.00 0.80
N ARG A 47 16.79 11.93 1.18
CA ARG A 47 16.65 10.74 0.33
C ARG A 47 15.90 11.07 -0.95
N ARG A 48 16.32 10.45 -2.05
CA ARG A 48 15.62 10.59 -3.33
C ARG A 48 14.22 10.03 -3.17
N CYS A 49 13.24 10.75 -3.70
CA CYS A 49 11.85 10.34 -3.72
C CYS A 49 11.36 10.24 -5.17
N HIS A 50 10.37 9.39 -5.39
CA HIS A 50 9.60 9.36 -6.62
C HIS A 50 8.12 9.42 -6.26
N CYS A 51 7.41 10.41 -6.76
CA CYS A 51 5.97 10.52 -6.57
C CYS A 51 5.29 10.91 -7.87
N TYR A 52 4.03 10.52 -7.99
CA TYR A 52 3.20 11.02 -9.07
C TYR A 52 2.69 12.44 -8.75
N MET A 53 1.71 12.91 -9.50
CA MET A 53 1.05 14.21 -9.31
C MET A 53 0.39 14.43 -7.94
N THR A 54 0.34 13.42 -7.08
CA THR A 54 -0.29 13.46 -5.77
C THR A 54 0.66 12.88 -4.74
N THR A 55 0.41 13.21 -3.48
CA THR A 55 1.22 12.72 -2.35
C THR A 55 0.55 11.56 -1.62
N THR A 56 -0.45 10.96 -2.26
CA THR A 56 -1.17 9.79 -1.76
C THR A 56 -0.30 8.55 -1.83
N ASP A 57 0.53 8.44 -2.87
CA ASP A 57 1.37 7.29 -3.14
C ASP A 57 2.72 7.76 -3.67
N PHE A 58 3.80 7.40 -2.97
CA PHE A 58 5.16 7.77 -3.35
C PHE A 58 6.16 6.72 -2.89
N TRP A 59 7.35 6.76 -3.49
CA TRP A 59 8.47 5.91 -3.16
C TRP A 59 9.58 6.77 -2.57
N VAL A 60 10.24 6.24 -1.55
CA VAL A 60 11.48 6.79 -1.01
C VAL A 60 12.57 5.76 -1.30
N TYR A 61 13.59 6.16 -2.03
CA TYR A 61 14.68 5.27 -2.40
C TYR A 61 15.56 4.96 -1.20
N ALA A 62 15.97 3.70 -1.06
CA ALA A 62 16.75 3.18 0.04
C ALA A 62 18.02 2.51 -0.50
N SER A 63 19.15 2.84 0.11
CA SER A 63 20.47 2.29 -0.22
C SER A 63 20.69 0.87 0.32
N SER A 64 19.93 0.47 1.33
CA SER A 64 20.01 -0.85 1.98
C SER A 64 18.69 -1.20 2.67
N LEU A 65 18.57 -2.43 3.19
CA LEU A 65 17.41 -2.83 3.99
C LEU A 65 17.37 -2.14 5.37
N ASN A 66 18.51 -1.75 5.93
CA ASN A 66 18.55 -0.96 7.16
C ASN A 66 18.00 0.45 6.91
N ASP A 67 18.45 1.07 5.82
CA ASP A 67 17.96 2.37 5.35
C ASP A 67 16.44 2.33 5.06
N ALA A 68 15.97 1.27 4.40
CA ALA A 68 14.54 1.03 4.21
C ALA A 68 13.77 0.95 5.55
N SER A 69 14.37 0.38 6.59
CA SER A 69 13.75 0.29 7.91
C SER A 69 13.64 1.65 8.61
N GLU A 70 14.65 2.51 8.47
CA GLU A 70 14.61 3.90 8.95
C GLU A 70 13.53 4.71 8.25
N ILE A 71 13.45 4.60 6.92
CA ILE A 71 12.41 5.26 6.12
C ILE A 71 11.01 4.81 6.56
N LYS A 72 10.80 3.50 6.77
CA LYS A 72 9.53 2.97 7.26
C LYS A 72 9.17 3.53 8.64
N ALA A 73 10.12 3.59 9.57
CA ALA A 73 9.90 4.18 10.89
C ALA A 73 9.48 5.65 10.76
N LYS A 74 10.14 6.42 9.90
CA LYS A 74 9.80 7.82 9.66
C LYS A 74 8.44 8.02 9.01
N ALA A 75 8.08 7.20 8.02
CA ALA A 75 6.76 7.22 7.40
C ALA A 75 5.66 6.93 8.44
N ARG A 76 5.89 6.03 9.40
CA ARG A 76 4.94 5.78 10.49
C ARG A 76 4.75 6.99 11.41
N ILE A 77 5.80 7.76 11.69
CA ILE A 77 5.71 9.03 12.45
C ILE A 77 4.77 10.02 11.74
N PHE A 78 4.74 10.00 10.40
CA PHE A 78 3.82 10.83 9.60
C PHE A 78 2.41 10.25 9.46
N GLY A 79 2.12 9.09 10.06
CA GLY A 79 0.80 8.46 10.11
C GLY A 79 0.51 7.50 8.96
N TYR A 80 1.49 7.17 8.12
CA TYR A 80 1.31 6.18 7.06
C TYR A 80 1.32 4.76 7.62
N LYS A 81 0.43 3.90 7.12
CA LYS A 81 0.30 2.49 7.53
C LYS A 81 0.64 1.52 6.41
N ASN A 82 0.19 1.82 5.19
CA ASN A 82 0.53 1.03 4.01
C ASN A 82 1.94 1.36 3.53
N ILE A 83 2.91 0.70 4.16
CA ILE A 83 4.32 0.91 3.90
C ILE A 83 5.00 -0.43 3.66
N ARG A 84 5.66 -0.60 2.51
CA ARG A 84 6.34 -1.84 2.13
C ARG A 84 7.63 -1.58 1.38
N THR A 85 8.58 -2.49 1.51
CA THR A 85 9.87 -2.48 0.84
C THR A 85 9.78 -3.28 -0.45
N ILE A 86 10.21 -2.67 -1.55
CA ILE A 86 10.29 -3.30 -2.85
C ILE A 86 11.75 -3.37 -3.31
N LYS A 87 12.04 -4.38 -4.12
CA LYS A 87 13.23 -4.36 -4.96
C LYS A 87 12.88 -3.63 -6.24
N VAL A 88 13.60 -2.56 -6.56
CA VAL A 88 13.31 -1.76 -7.75
C VAL A 88 13.64 -2.62 -8.99
N LYS A 89 12.61 -2.95 -9.78
CA LYS A 89 12.75 -3.70 -11.04
C LYS A 89 12.64 -2.74 -12.22
N TYR A 90 13.52 -2.91 -13.20
CA TYR A 90 13.66 -1.99 -14.32
C TYR A 90 12.52 -2.06 -15.33
N SER A 91 12.10 -0.89 -15.80
CA SER A 91 11.63 -0.67 -17.15
C SER A 91 12.22 0.67 -17.61
N ASP A 92 13.00 0.65 -18.69
CA ASP A 92 13.34 1.84 -19.50
C ASP A 92 14.62 2.66 -19.16
N GLY A 93 15.74 1.98 -18.86
CA GLY A 93 17.06 2.47 -19.32
C GLY A 93 17.77 3.62 -18.60
N GLU A 94 17.27 4.14 -17.47
CA GLU A 94 17.98 5.13 -16.65
C GLU A 94 18.92 4.47 -15.61
N PRO A 95 20.16 4.98 -15.41
CA PRO A 95 21.12 4.39 -14.48
C PRO A 95 20.66 4.53 -13.01
N PHE A 96 20.87 3.47 -12.23
CA PHE A 96 20.44 3.40 -10.83
C PHE A 96 21.04 4.49 -9.94
N ILE A 97 20.27 4.87 -8.91
CA ILE A 97 20.80 5.51 -7.70
C ILE A 97 20.76 4.54 -6.49
N THR A 98 19.80 3.61 -6.39
CA THR A 98 19.75 2.59 -5.29
C THR A 98 18.97 1.30 -5.65
N GLU A 99 19.24 0.17 -4.97
CA GLU A 99 18.63 -1.15 -5.19
C GLU A 99 17.20 -1.32 -4.62
N PHE A 100 16.88 -0.60 -3.53
CA PHE A 100 15.63 -0.72 -2.80
C PHE A 100 14.82 0.57 -2.84
N ALA A 101 13.52 0.44 -2.62
CA ALA A 101 12.64 1.57 -2.32
C ALA A 101 11.57 1.18 -1.31
N VAL A 102 11.11 2.15 -0.53
CA VAL A 102 9.96 2.02 0.35
C VAL A 102 8.77 2.70 -0.33
N VAL A 103 7.76 1.89 -0.66
CA VAL A 103 6.46 2.38 -1.15
C VAL A 103 5.65 2.83 0.05
N VAL A 104 5.21 4.08 0.03
CA VAL A 104 4.40 4.71 1.07
C VAL A 104 3.07 5.13 0.46
N SER A 105 1.97 4.68 1.05
CA SER A 105 0.62 5.01 0.60
C SER A 105 -0.26 5.50 1.77
N VAL A 106 -1.04 6.55 1.52
CA VAL A 106 -2.14 6.98 2.41
C VAL A 106 -3.29 5.98 2.39
N THR A 107 -3.42 5.23 1.29
CA THR A 107 -4.50 4.26 1.10
C THR A 107 -4.12 2.97 1.81
N SER A 108 -4.65 2.77 3.02
CA SER A 108 -4.52 1.48 3.73
C SER A 108 -5.68 0.55 3.47
N ASP A 109 -6.82 1.05 2.97
CA ASP A 109 -8.01 0.22 2.80
C ASP A 109 -8.73 0.58 1.50
N LEU A 110 -9.12 -0.44 0.74
CA LEU A 110 -9.98 -0.31 -0.44
C LEU A 110 -11.07 -1.37 -0.39
N ILE A 111 -12.18 -1.05 0.27
CA ILE A 111 -13.35 -1.92 0.43
C ILE A 111 -14.49 -1.31 -0.38
N ILE A 112 -14.97 -2.06 -1.38
CA ILE A 112 -15.97 -1.58 -2.34
C ILE A 112 -17.20 -2.51 -2.30
N GLY A 113 -18.34 -1.94 -1.91
CA GLY A 113 -19.65 -2.61 -1.88
C GLY A 113 -20.02 -3.24 -0.54
N GLU A 114 -21.33 -3.35 -0.27
CA GLU A 114 -21.87 -3.83 1.01
C GLU A 114 -21.46 -5.27 1.35
N ILE A 115 -21.34 -6.13 0.35
CA ILE A 115 -20.94 -7.53 0.53
C ILE A 115 -19.50 -7.60 1.08
N ALA A 116 -18.61 -6.76 0.56
CA ALA A 116 -17.24 -6.71 1.05
C ALA A 116 -17.16 -6.16 2.46
N GLN A 117 -17.93 -5.12 2.77
CA GLN A 117 -18.01 -4.59 4.13
C GLN A 117 -18.47 -5.66 5.12
N LYS A 118 -19.55 -6.38 4.81
CA LYS A 118 -20.08 -7.47 5.66
C LYS A 118 -19.05 -8.58 5.89
N PHE A 119 -18.28 -8.95 4.87
CA PHE A 119 -17.21 -9.93 5.01
C PHE A 119 -16.15 -9.46 6.03
N PHE A 120 -15.67 -8.22 5.90
CA PHE A 120 -14.70 -7.66 6.84
C PHE A 120 -15.27 -7.47 8.25
N ASP A 121 -16.56 -7.18 8.38
CA ASP A 121 -17.23 -7.05 9.68
C ASP A 121 -17.34 -8.40 10.40
N ILE A 122 -17.67 -9.48 9.68
CA ILE A 122 -17.73 -10.85 10.24
C ILE A 122 -16.37 -11.29 10.77
N LEU A 123 -15.31 -11.01 10.01
CA LEU A 123 -13.95 -11.42 10.37
C LEU A 123 -13.23 -10.39 11.25
N LYS A 124 -13.86 -9.27 11.59
CA LYS A 124 -13.27 -8.22 12.43
C LYS A 124 -12.64 -8.75 13.72
N PRO A 125 -13.27 -9.67 14.48
CA PRO A 125 -12.66 -10.21 15.71
C PRO A 125 -11.35 -10.97 15.44
N VAL A 126 -11.24 -11.62 14.27
CA VAL A 126 -10.01 -12.29 13.84
C VAL A 126 -8.95 -11.27 13.47
N PHE A 127 -9.35 -10.21 12.76
CA PHE A 127 -8.43 -9.21 12.24
C PHE A 127 -7.88 -8.27 13.31
N ASP A 128 -8.63 -8.05 14.39
CA ASP A 128 -8.17 -7.20 15.50
C ASP A 128 -6.86 -7.72 16.12
N ASP A 129 -6.64 -9.03 16.13
CA ASP A 129 -5.38 -9.66 16.57
C ASP A 129 -4.18 -9.34 15.67
N PHE A 130 -4.42 -8.94 14.41
CA PHE A 130 -3.39 -8.63 13.41
C PHE A 130 -3.34 -7.15 13.03
N LYS A 131 -4.10 -6.31 13.74
CA LYS A 131 -4.27 -4.89 13.39
C LYS A 131 -2.95 -4.11 13.33
N MET A 132 -1.98 -4.48 14.16
CA MET A 132 -0.68 -3.81 14.23
C MET A 132 0.23 -4.08 13.02
N SER A 133 0.04 -5.21 12.34
CA SER A 133 0.85 -5.61 11.19
C SER A 133 0.13 -5.51 9.86
N THR A 134 -1.17 -5.16 9.89
CA THR A 134 -1.98 -4.92 8.70
C THR A 134 -1.49 -3.66 7.98
N LEU A 135 -0.94 -3.87 6.78
CA LEU A 135 -0.49 -2.82 5.88
C LEU A 135 -1.62 -2.34 4.97
N CYS A 136 -2.42 -3.27 4.45
CA CYS A 136 -3.48 -2.96 3.50
C CYS A 136 -4.65 -3.94 3.61
N THR A 137 -5.89 -3.46 3.58
CA THR A 137 -7.07 -4.30 3.31
C THR A 137 -7.66 -3.98 1.94
N HIS A 138 -8.10 -5.02 1.25
CA HIS A 138 -8.77 -4.88 -0.03
C HIS A 138 -9.97 -5.82 -0.11
N GLY A 139 -11.09 -5.29 -0.57
CA GLY A 139 -12.31 -6.06 -0.78
C GLY A 139 -13.07 -5.53 -1.98
N HIS A 140 -13.28 -6.38 -2.96
CA HIS A 140 -14.16 -6.08 -4.07
C HIS A 140 -14.74 -7.37 -4.63
N TYR A 141 -16.07 -7.47 -4.65
CA TYR A 141 -16.79 -8.69 -5.02
C TYR A 141 -16.36 -9.89 -4.14
N ARG A 142 -16.45 -11.13 -4.65
CA ARG A 142 -16.01 -12.39 -4.00
C ARG A 142 -14.49 -12.50 -3.74
N ARG A 143 -13.74 -11.39 -3.77
CA ARG A 143 -12.28 -11.36 -3.59
C ARG A 143 -11.92 -10.41 -2.46
N TYR A 144 -11.24 -10.96 -1.48
CA TYR A 144 -10.78 -10.23 -0.31
C TYR A 144 -9.30 -10.49 -0.08
N SER A 145 -8.60 -9.48 0.40
CA SER A 145 -7.20 -9.61 0.78
C SER A 145 -6.84 -8.75 1.98
N LEU A 146 -5.98 -9.31 2.82
CA LEU A 146 -5.27 -8.59 3.87
C LEU A 146 -3.78 -8.73 3.64
N THR A 147 -3.08 -7.60 3.58
CA THR A 147 -1.63 -7.56 3.45
C THR A 147 -1.00 -7.30 4.81
N LEU A 148 -0.16 -8.23 5.26
CA LEU A 148 0.54 -8.19 6.54
C LEU A 148 2.04 -8.01 6.33
N SER A 149 2.73 -7.44 7.32
CA SER A 149 4.19 -7.27 7.29
C SER A 149 4.99 -8.51 7.71
N SER A 150 4.31 -9.62 8.05
CA SER A 150 4.94 -10.85 8.57
C SER A 150 4.36 -12.09 7.90
N MET A 151 5.23 -12.99 7.43
CA MET A 151 4.83 -14.28 6.86
C MET A 151 4.17 -15.17 7.91
N THR A 152 4.72 -15.20 9.14
CA THR A 152 4.18 -16.01 10.24
C THR A 152 2.76 -15.59 10.59
N GLU A 153 2.51 -14.28 10.64
CA GLU A 153 1.16 -13.76 10.89
C GLU A 153 0.22 -14.00 9.71
N ALA A 154 0.72 -13.92 8.47
CA ALA A 154 -0.07 -14.24 7.28
C ALA A 154 -0.51 -15.70 7.27
N MET A 155 0.37 -16.64 7.65
CA MET A 155 0.01 -18.05 7.79
C MET A 155 -0.98 -18.27 8.94
N ALA A 156 -0.78 -17.62 10.10
CA ALA A 156 -1.71 -17.72 11.22
C ALA A 156 -3.10 -17.15 10.87
N LEU A 157 -3.15 -16.06 10.11
CA LEU A 157 -4.41 -15.49 9.63
C LEU A 157 -5.09 -16.42 8.63
N GLN A 158 -4.33 -17.03 7.70
CA GLN A 158 -4.85 -18.04 6.78
C GLN A 158 -5.55 -19.18 7.55
N GLU A 159 -4.85 -19.81 8.49
CA GLU A 159 -5.37 -20.95 9.25
C GLU A 159 -6.66 -20.60 10.01
N ARG A 160 -6.72 -19.41 10.61
CA ARG A 160 -7.93 -18.93 11.31
C ARG A 160 -9.10 -18.69 10.38
N ILE A 161 -8.86 -18.06 9.22
CA ILE A 161 -9.92 -17.85 8.22
C ILE A 161 -10.40 -19.20 7.68
N GLU A 162 -9.50 -20.12 7.36
CA GLU A 162 -9.85 -21.47 6.89
C GLU A 162 -10.70 -22.22 7.91
N THR A 163 -10.34 -22.16 9.20
CA THR A 163 -11.10 -22.78 10.30
C THR A 163 -12.53 -22.22 10.40
N ILE A 164 -12.69 -20.91 10.24
CA ILE A 164 -14.01 -20.26 10.28
C ILE A 164 -14.85 -20.66 9.06
N LEU A 165 -14.25 -20.75 7.89
CA LEU A 165 -14.94 -21.08 6.65
C LEU A 165 -15.27 -22.57 6.53
N SER A 166 -14.50 -23.45 7.19
CA SER A 166 -14.72 -24.90 7.16
C SER A 166 -15.91 -25.37 7.99
N GLY A 167 -16.41 -24.56 8.94
CA GLY A 167 -17.54 -24.90 9.82
C GLY A 167 -17.33 -26.19 10.63
N ASN A 168 -18.28 -26.51 11.52
CA ASN A 168 -18.31 -27.81 12.22
C ASN A 168 -19.29 -28.81 11.57
N ASP A 169 -20.20 -28.35 10.70
CA ASP A 169 -21.20 -29.16 10.01
C ASP A 169 -21.10 -29.01 8.47
N ASP A 170 -21.17 -30.14 7.75
CA ASP A 170 -21.00 -30.24 6.29
C ASP A 170 -21.96 -29.34 5.48
N ASP A 171 -23.16 -29.05 5.99
CA ASP A 171 -24.18 -28.24 5.32
C ASP A 171 -23.94 -26.71 5.39
N SER A 172 -22.96 -26.28 6.20
CA SER A 172 -22.64 -24.85 6.43
C SER A 172 -21.27 -24.42 5.86
N LYS A 173 -20.58 -25.31 5.14
CA LYS A 173 -19.28 -25.04 4.54
C LYS A 173 -19.38 -23.96 3.48
N ILE A 174 -18.75 -22.81 3.75
CA ILE A 174 -18.64 -21.76 2.75
C ILE A 174 -17.50 -22.14 1.81
N LYS A 175 -17.81 -22.39 0.54
CA LYS A 175 -16.81 -22.70 -0.48
C LYS A 175 -15.97 -21.47 -0.78
N ALA A 176 -14.74 -21.49 -0.28
CA ALA A 176 -13.76 -20.47 -0.51
C ALA A 176 -12.35 -21.06 -0.50
N SER A 177 -11.46 -20.44 -1.27
CA SER A 177 -10.03 -20.72 -1.23
C SER A 177 -9.31 -19.59 -0.49
N VAL A 178 -8.46 -19.95 0.46
CA VAL A 178 -7.57 -19.02 1.16
C VAL A 178 -6.13 -19.31 0.71
N GLN A 179 -5.38 -18.27 0.33
CA GLN A 179 -4.02 -18.40 -0.18
C GLN A 179 -3.12 -17.30 0.38
N VAL A 180 -1.95 -17.68 0.88
CA VAL A 180 -0.90 -16.71 1.22
C VAL A 180 0.02 -16.54 0.02
N LYS A 181 0.25 -15.29 -0.38
CA LYS A 181 1.20 -14.92 -1.44
C LYS A 181 2.14 -13.84 -0.94
N ARG A 182 3.44 -14.02 -1.18
CA ARG A 182 4.40 -12.93 -1.01
C ARG A 182 4.12 -11.87 -2.07
N LEU A 183 3.73 -10.67 -1.63
CA LEU A 183 3.50 -9.53 -2.51
C LEU A 183 4.83 -8.81 -2.79
N GLU A 184 5.58 -8.51 -1.74
CA GLU A 184 6.87 -7.80 -1.82
C GLU A 184 7.88 -8.35 -0.78
N MET A 185 8.97 -7.63 -0.53
CA MET A 185 10.04 -8.13 0.35
C MET A 185 9.53 -8.40 1.76
N ASP A 186 8.71 -7.50 2.29
CA ASP A 186 8.16 -7.49 3.65
C ASP A 186 6.64 -7.30 3.65
N ALA A 187 5.96 -7.74 2.59
CA ALA A 187 4.50 -7.69 2.47
C ALA A 187 3.95 -9.03 1.98
N PHE A 188 3.01 -9.60 2.73
CA PHE A 188 2.42 -10.91 2.50
C PHE A 188 0.91 -10.78 2.47
N ASN A 189 0.29 -11.24 1.39
CA ASN A 189 -1.14 -11.10 1.17
C ASN A 189 -1.84 -12.42 1.47
N VAL A 190 -2.82 -12.38 2.38
CA VAL A 190 -3.79 -13.44 2.63
C VAL A 190 -5.01 -13.17 1.77
N HIS A 191 -5.15 -13.95 0.70
CA HIS A 191 -6.22 -13.81 -0.29
C HIS A 191 -7.33 -14.82 -0.03
N VAL A 192 -8.57 -14.35 0.08
CA VAL A 192 -9.78 -15.18 0.18
C VAL A 192 -10.59 -15.00 -1.10
N ASN A 193 -10.85 -16.10 -1.81
CA ASN A 193 -11.72 -16.11 -2.99
C ASN A 193 -12.90 -17.03 -2.75
N PHE A 194 -14.11 -16.49 -2.84
CA PHE A 194 -15.36 -17.26 -2.74
C PHE A 194 -15.78 -17.77 -4.11
N ASP A 195 -16.27 -19.00 -4.15
CA ASP A 195 -16.80 -19.63 -5.37
C ASP A 195 -18.13 -19.02 -5.81
#